data_AF-A0A7C4VYR4-F1
#
_entry.id   AF-A0A7C4VYR4-F1
#
_cell.length_a   1.000
_cell.length_b   1.000
_cell.length_c   1.000
_cell.angle_alpha   90.00
_cell.angle_beta   90.00
_cell.angle_gamma   90.00
#
_symmetry.space_group_name_H-M   'P 1'
#
loop_
_entity.id
_entity.type
_entity.pdbx_description
1 polymer ?
#
loop_
_entity_poly.entity_id
_entity_poly.type
_entity_poly.pdbx_seq_one_letter_code
_entity_poly.pdbx_strand_id
1 'polypeptide(L)'
;MYIKRMELKGELVVEASIETLREAAKIMFGASLKEEVDNGKIIFTFETVVCPPRIIVEDIGEGKYKVTCQSKCSISQCPYWQRCIEVDNERLKAYEITLRKLIGDKAIRETKYRWTPERIKEEEMEKIIDKLIRRGEG
;
A
#
# COMPACT_ATOMS: atom_id res chain seq x y z
N MET A 1 21.22 5.19 -12.76
CA MET A 1 20.69 3.96 -12.12
C MET A 1 19.36 4.19 -11.35
N TYR A 2 18.68 5.33 -11.54
CA TYR A 2 17.38 5.62 -10.90
C TYR A 2 16.18 5.11 -11.71
N ILE A 3 16.29 5.08 -13.05
CA ILE A 3 15.21 4.68 -13.97
C ILE A 3 14.75 3.23 -13.72
N LYS A 4 15.70 2.29 -13.53
CA LYS A 4 15.37 0.88 -13.20
C LYS A 4 14.63 0.71 -11.86
N ARG A 5 14.78 1.65 -10.91
CA ARG A 5 14.13 1.59 -9.59
C ARG A 5 12.64 1.95 -9.66
N MET A 6 12.23 2.81 -10.60
CA MET A 6 10.83 3.24 -10.74
C MET A 6 9.98 2.17 -11.43
N GLU A 7 10.53 1.48 -12.43
CA GLU A 7 9.79 0.46 -13.17
C GLU A 7 9.38 -0.76 -12.31
N LEU A 8 10.06 -1.01 -11.18
CA LEU A 8 9.79 -2.17 -10.31
C LEU A 8 8.71 -1.91 -9.25
N LYS A 9 8.27 -0.67 -9.09
CA LYS A 9 7.25 -0.32 -8.10
C LYS A 9 5.86 -0.72 -8.61
N GLY A 10 5.10 -1.36 -7.74
CA GLY A 10 3.69 -1.62 -7.97
C GLY A 10 2.88 -0.32 -7.95
N GLU A 11 1.81 -0.31 -8.74
CA GLU A 11 0.84 0.78 -8.81
C GLU A 11 -0.57 0.20 -8.82
N LEU A 12 -1.48 0.88 -8.11
CA LEU A 12 -2.90 0.56 -8.06
C LEU A 12 -3.69 1.80 -8.50
N VAL A 13 -4.68 1.62 -9.37
CA VAL A 13 -5.68 2.64 -9.67
C VAL A 13 -7.02 2.19 -9.13
N VAL A 14 -7.56 2.99 -8.21
CA VAL A 14 -8.75 2.66 -7.42
C VAL A 14 -9.76 3.79 -7.48
N GLU A 15 -11.04 3.44 -7.57
CA GLU A 15 -12.17 4.38 -7.55
C GLU A 15 -12.91 4.20 -6.23
N ALA A 16 -12.64 5.09 -5.28
CA ALA A 16 -13.12 4.98 -3.90
C ALA A 16 -13.12 6.36 -3.23
N SER A 17 -13.81 6.49 -2.10
CA SER A 17 -13.66 7.71 -1.30
C SER A 17 -12.33 7.69 -0.53
N ILE A 18 -11.81 8.87 -0.17
CA ILE A 18 -10.56 8.96 0.60
C ILE A 18 -10.70 8.32 2.00
N GLU A 19 -11.91 8.33 2.56
CA GLU A 19 -12.23 7.66 3.82
C GLU A 19 -12.03 6.14 3.71
N THR A 20 -12.42 5.52 2.59
CA THR A 20 -12.17 4.11 2.35
C THR A 20 -10.67 3.82 2.27
N LEU A 21 -9.91 4.65 1.56
CA LEU A 21 -8.46 4.48 1.44
C LEU A 21 -7.76 4.60 2.79
N ARG A 22 -8.21 5.56 3.61
CA ARG A 22 -7.76 5.74 4.99
C ARG A 22 -8.10 4.53 5.87
N GLU A 23 -9.31 3.98 5.74
CA GLU A 23 -9.74 2.82 6.51
C GLU A 23 -8.93 1.56 6.15
N ALA A 24 -8.69 1.33 4.86
CA ALA A 24 -7.79 0.25 4.43
C ALA A 24 -6.38 0.40 5.02
N ALA A 25 -5.86 1.63 5.09
CA ALA A 25 -4.53 1.89 5.66
C ALA A 25 -4.51 1.63 7.17
N LYS A 26 -5.58 1.99 7.90
CA LYS A 26 -5.74 1.70 9.33
C LYS A 26 -5.81 0.20 9.60
N ILE A 27 -6.54 -0.57 8.79
CA ILE A 27 -6.61 -2.03 8.95
C ILE A 27 -5.23 -2.66 8.82
N MET A 28 -4.43 -2.21 7.85
CA MET A 28 -3.10 -2.77 7.64
C MET A 28 -2.05 -2.33 8.66
N PHE A 29 -2.05 -1.04 9.04
CA PHE A 29 -0.99 -0.45 9.85
C PHE A 29 -1.38 -0.27 11.33
N GLY A 30 -2.66 -0.46 11.67
CA GLY A 30 -3.17 -0.36 13.03
C GLY A 30 -3.10 1.07 13.59
N ALA A 31 -3.08 1.15 14.93
CA ALA A 31 -3.14 2.41 15.67
C ALA A 31 -1.91 3.33 15.49
N SER A 32 -0.81 2.83 14.93
CA SER A 32 0.43 3.60 14.71
C SER A 32 0.49 4.28 13.34
N LEU A 33 -0.67 4.43 12.68
CA LEU A 33 -0.79 5.13 11.42
C LEU A 33 -0.76 6.64 11.63
N LYS A 34 0.15 7.32 10.91
CA LYS A 34 0.13 8.77 10.70
C LYS A 34 -0.33 9.11 9.31
N GLU A 35 -1.15 10.15 9.19
CA GLU A 35 -1.59 10.72 7.93
C GLU A 35 -0.96 12.11 7.76
N GLU A 36 -0.36 12.35 6.61
CA GLU A 36 0.18 13.66 6.22
C GLU A 36 -0.22 13.99 4.78
N VAL A 37 -0.34 15.28 4.48
CA VAL A 37 -0.55 15.78 3.11
C VAL A 37 0.74 16.45 2.66
N ASP A 38 1.34 15.93 1.59
CA ASP A 38 2.58 16.47 1.02
C ASP A 38 2.47 16.55 -0.50
N ASN A 39 2.75 17.73 -1.06
CA ASN A 39 2.71 17.99 -2.51
C ASN A 39 1.42 17.51 -3.21
N GLY A 40 0.26 17.70 -2.58
CA GLY A 40 -1.04 17.28 -3.12
C GLY A 40 -1.29 15.77 -3.03
N LYS A 41 -0.42 15.01 -2.34
CA LYS A 41 -0.58 13.57 -2.09
C LYS A 41 -0.93 13.35 -0.63
N ILE A 42 -1.74 12.33 -0.37
CA ILE A 42 -2.07 11.87 0.97
C ILE A 42 -1.15 10.68 1.28
N ILE A 43 -0.42 10.75 2.38
CA ILE A 43 0.58 9.76 2.75
C ILE A 43 0.19 9.15 4.09
N PHE A 44 -0.07 7.85 4.07
CA PHE A 44 -0.30 7.03 5.24
C PHE A 44 1.01 6.35 5.64
N THR A 45 1.59 6.73 6.76
CA THR A 45 2.87 6.23 7.25
C THR A 45 2.65 5.36 8.49
N PHE A 46 3.20 4.14 8.49
CA PHE A 46 3.32 3.36 9.73
C PHE A 46 4.61 3.76 10.46
N GLU A 47 4.46 4.25 11.68
CA GLU A 47 5.60 4.72 12.46
C GLU A 47 6.48 3.57 12.96
N THR A 48 7.67 3.46 12.38
CA THR A 48 8.74 2.57 12.86
C THR A 48 10.07 3.31 12.83
N VAL A 49 11.01 2.86 13.66
CA VAL A 49 12.33 3.48 13.84
C VAL A 49 13.16 3.40 12.54
N VAL A 50 12.97 2.34 11.76
CA VAL A 50 13.80 2.08 10.56
C VAL A 50 12.92 1.95 9.33
N CYS A 51 13.16 2.83 8.35
CA CYS A 51 12.52 2.86 7.05
C CYS A 51 10.98 2.73 7.09
N PRO A 52 10.26 3.71 7.67
CA PRO A 52 8.80 3.70 7.77
C PRO A 52 8.10 3.33 6.46
N PRO A 53 7.26 2.28 6.42
CA PRO A 53 6.48 1.99 5.23
C PRO A 53 5.39 3.05 5.05
N ARG A 54 5.15 3.42 3.79
CA ARG A 54 4.17 4.43 3.43
C ARG A 54 3.27 3.94 2.31
N ILE A 55 2.00 4.31 2.38
CA ILE A 55 1.07 4.25 1.27
C ILE A 55 0.86 5.68 0.80
N ILE A 56 1.15 5.92 -0.47
CA ILE A 56 1.09 7.22 -1.09
C ILE A 56 -0.10 7.21 -2.04
N VAL A 57 -1.05 8.08 -1.77
CA VAL A 57 -2.29 8.25 -2.51
C VAL A 57 -2.22 9.57 -3.27
N GLU A 58 -2.36 9.49 -4.59
CA GLU A 58 -2.35 10.62 -5.50
C GLU A 58 -3.71 10.70 -6.19
N ASP A 59 -4.40 11.83 -6.03
CA ASP A 59 -5.64 12.11 -6.74
C ASP A 59 -5.34 12.29 -8.23
N ILE A 60 -6.00 11.49 -9.08
CA ILE A 60 -5.89 11.56 -10.54
C ILE A 60 -7.20 12.04 -11.20
N GLY A 61 -8.16 12.52 -10.40
CA GLY A 61 -9.43 13.08 -10.81
C GLY A 61 -10.60 12.09 -10.76
N GLU A 62 -11.83 12.63 -10.77
CA GLU A 62 -13.08 11.85 -10.87
C GLU A 62 -13.29 10.82 -9.75
N GLY A 63 -12.76 11.06 -8.55
CA GLY A 63 -12.82 10.10 -7.45
C GLY A 63 -11.91 8.88 -7.63
N LYS A 64 -10.95 8.97 -8.57
CA LYS A 64 -9.93 7.95 -8.81
C LYS A 64 -8.62 8.36 -8.18
N TYR A 65 -7.95 7.38 -7.61
CA TYR A 65 -6.68 7.57 -6.95
C TYR A 65 -5.65 6.58 -7.47
N LYS A 66 -4.44 7.08 -7.68
CA LYS A 66 -3.25 6.26 -7.87
C LYS A 66 -2.63 5.99 -6.51
N VAL A 67 -2.46 4.72 -6.17
CA VAL A 67 -1.88 4.27 -4.91
C VAL A 67 -0.56 3.55 -5.18
N THR A 68 0.46 3.92 -4.41
CA THR A 68 1.77 3.26 -4.42
C THR A 68 2.23 3.00 -3.00
N CYS A 69 3.11 2.02 -2.81
CA CYS A 69 3.77 1.79 -1.52
C CYS A 69 5.26 2.14 -1.63
N GLN A 70 5.79 2.84 -0.62
CA GLN A 70 7.21 3.14 -0.55
C GLN A 70 7.72 3.33 0.88
N SER A 71 8.65 2.49 1.28
CA SER A 71 9.41 2.67 2.52
C SER A 71 10.27 3.95 2.47
N LYS A 72 10.17 4.81 3.50
CA LYS A 72 10.95 6.05 3.65
C LYS A 72 12.39 5.71 4.03
N CYS A 73 13.26 5.53 3.04
CA CYS A 73 14.68 5.28 3.26
C CYS A 73 15.50 6.58 3.16
N SER A 74 16.34 6.87 4.16
CA SER A 74 17.27 8.01 4.17
C SER A 74 18.65 7.66 3.58
N ILE A 75 18.91 6.39 3.26
CA ILE A 75 20.21 5.92 2.78
C ILE A 75 20.23 5.93 1.24
N SER A 76 20.95 6.89 0.65
CA SER A 76 21.05 7.12 -0.81
C SER A 76 21.45 5.86 -1.63
N GLN A 77 22.18 4.93 -1.02
CA GLN A 77 22.62 3.67 -1.61
C GLN A 77 22.44 2.47 -0.66
N CYS A 78 21.24 2.32 -0.10
CA CYS A 78 20.92 1.15 0.72
C CYS A 78 21.19 -0.15 -0.07
N PRO A 79 22.01 -1.09 0.44
CA PRO A 79 22.27 -2.36 -0.25
C PRO A 79 21.01 -3.24 -0.34
N TYR A 80 20.02 -3.02 0.52
CA TYR A 80 18.77 -3.76 0.58
C TYR A 80 17.66 -3.20 -0.32
N TRP A 81 17.95 -2.23 -1.19
CA TRP A 81 16.93 -1.51 -1.96
C TRP A 81 16.03 -2.42 -2.81
N GLN A 82 16.54 -3.51 -3.38
CA GLN A 82 15.72 -4.46 -4.15
C GLN A 82 14.71 -5.16 -3.25
N ARG A 83 15.18 -5.65 -2.10
CA ARG A 83 14.33 -6.29 -1.10
C ARG A 83 13.27 -5.33 -0.57
N CYS A 84 13.61 -4.05 -0.38
CA CYS A 84 12.62 -3.04 0.02
C CYS A 84 11.50 -2.88 -1.02
N ILE A 85 11.82 -2.89 -2.33
CA ILE A 85 10.81 -2.81 -3.39
C ILE A 85 9.91 -4.05 -3.39
N GLU A 86 10.47 -5.25 -3.21
CA GLU A 86 9.69 -6.49 -3.11
C GLU A 86 8.69 -6.43 -1.95
N VAL A 87 9.15 -6.02 -0.76
CA VAL A 87 8.30 -5.90 0.43
C VAL A 87 7.28 -4.77 0.27
N ASP A 88 7.63 -3.66 -0.38
CA ASP A 88 6.66 -2.60 -0.70
C ASP A 88 5.57 -3.08 -1.67
N ASN A 89 5.93 -3.93 -2.66
CA ASN A 89 4.94 -4.56 -3.55
C ASN A 89 4.05 -5.57 -2.81
N GLU A 90 4.60 -6.36 -1.89
CA GLU A 90 3.83 -7.23 -0.97
C GLU A 90 2.82 -6.44 -0.15
N ARG A 91 3.22 -5.30 0.40
CA ARG A 91 2.33 -4.40 1.15
C ARG A 91 1.25 -3.80 0.27
N LEU A 92 1.61 -3.36 -0.94
CA LEU A 92 0.63 -2.84 -1.89
C LEU A 92 -0.40 -3.91 -2.26
N LYS A 93 0.02 -5.17 -2.40
CA LYS A 93 -0.88 -6.31 -2.63
C LYS A 93 -1.79 -6.58 -1.43
N ALA A 94 -1.27 -6.54 -0.21
CA ALA A 94 -2.10 -6.64 1.00
C ALA A 94 -3.13 -5.49 1.09
N TYR A 95 -2.74 -4.29 0.66
CA TYR A 95 -3.64 -3.13 0.61
C TYR A 95 -4.75 -3.32 -0.42
N GLU A 96 -4.40 -3.82 -1.61
CA GLU A 96 -5.37 -4.20 -2.64
C GLU A 96 -6.40 -5.18 -2.10
N ILE A 97 -5.96 -6.27 -1.44
CA ILE A 97 -6.85 -7.28 -0.85
C ILE A 97 -7.77 -6.64 0.20
N THR A 98 -7.21 -5.76 1.05
CA THR A 98 -7.98 -5.02 2.05
C THR A 98 -9.06 -4.15 1.39
N LEU A 99 -8.72 -3.42 0.33
CA LEU A 99 -9.68 -2.62 -0.43
C LEU A 99 -10.77 -3.49 -1.08
N ARG A 100 -10.41 -4.61 -1.71
CA ARG A 100 -11.40 -5.54 -2.29
C ARG A 100 -12.40 -6.03 -1.24
N LYS A 101 -11.93 -6.30 -0.02
CA LYS A 101 -12.81 -6.70 1.10
C LYS A 101 -13.73 -5.57 1.58
N LEU A 102 -13.31 -4.30 1.51
CA LEU A 102 -14.10 -3.15 1.93
C LEU A 102 -15.13 -2.69 0.90
N ILE A 103 -14.76 -2.65 -0.39
CA ILE A 103 -15.57 -2.01 -1.45
C ILE A 103 -15.88 -2.93 -2.64
N GLY A 104 -15.41 -4.18 -2.61
CA GLY A 104 -15.59 -5.15 -3.68
C GLY A 104 -14.62 -4.97 -4.85
N ASP A 105 -14.47 -6.02 -5.67
CA ASP A 105 -13.50 -6.06 -6.77
C ASP A 105 -13.73 -5.00 -7.86
N LYS A 106 -14.96 -4.52 -8.02
CA LYS A 106 -15.35 -3.59 -9.10
C LYS A 106 -14.74 -2.20 -8.97
N ALA A 107 -14.29 -1.83 -7.78
CA ALA A 107 -13.69 -0.54 -7.48
C ALA A 107 -12.19 -0.45 -7.83
N ILE A 108 -11.55 -1.60 -8.06
CA ILE A 108 -10.15 -1.65 -8.50
C ILE A 108 -10.14 -1.68 -10.02
N ARG A 109 -9.64 -0.60 -10.63
CA ARG A 109 -9.70 -0.38 -12.09
C ARG A 109 -8.47 -0.93 -12.80
N GLU A 110 -7.31 -0.75 -12.19
CA GLU A 110 -6.05 -1.21 -12.77
C GLU A 110 -5.09 -1.63 -11.67
N THR A 111 -4.40 -2.75 -11.89
CA THR A 111 -3.30 -3.20 -11.06
C THR A 111 -2.08 -3.43 -11.91
N LYS A 112 -0.97 -2.82 -11.51
CA LYS A 112 0.30 -2.98 -12.19
C LYS A 112 1.34 -3.41 -11.18
N TYR A 113 1.64 -4.71 -11.19
CA TYR A 113 2.72 -5.29 -10.40
C TYR A 113 3.80 -5.80 -11.35
N ARG A 114 5.04 -5.36 -11.13
CA ARG A 114 6.20 -5.96 -11.82
C ARG A 114 6.71 -7.20 -11.10
N TRP A 115 6.38 -7.34 -9.81
CA TRP A 115 6.73 -8.49 -8.98
C TRP A 115 5.56 -8.83 -8.07
N THR A 116 5.05 -10.05 -8.21
CA THR A 116 4.08 -10.67 -7.31
C THR A 116 4.84 -11.75 -6.53
N PRO A 117 4.82 -11.76 -5.19
CA PRO A 117 5.47 -12.82 -4.42
C PRO A 117 4.86 -14.18 -4.79
N GLU A 118 5.63 -15.06 -5.44
CA GLU A 118 5.22 -16.44 -5.75
C GLU A 118 5.04 -17.34 -4.50
N ARG A 119 5.23 -16.80 -3.27
CA ARG A 119 5.41 -17.63 -2.06
C ARG A 119 4.52 -17.35 -0.86
N ILE A 120 3.86 -16.19 -0.77
CA ILE A 120 2.78 -16.03 0.22
C ILE A 120 1.50 -16.26 -0.57
N LYS A 121 0.88 -17.43 -0.37
CA LYS A 121 -0.39 -17.77 -1.02
C LYS A 121 -1.35 -16.64 -0.70
N GLU A 122 -1.97 -16.03 -1.71
CA GLU A 122 -2.95 -14.94 -1.54
C GLU A 122 -3.96 -15.28 -0.42
N GLU A 123 -4.35 -16.56 -0.33
CA GLU A 123 -5.17 -17.16 0.74
C GLU A 123 -4.65 -16.93 2.18
N GLU A 124 -3.32 -16.97 2.41
CA GLU A 124 -2.73 -16.71 3.73
C GLU A 124 -2.78 -15.23 4.08
N MET A 125 -2.55 -14.34 3.10
CA MET A 125 -2.72 -12.89 3.27
C MET A 125 -4.18 -12.55 3.57
N GLU A 126 -5.12 -13.15 2.82
CA GLU A 126 -6.55 -12.99 3.06
C GLU A 126 -6.95 -13.39 4.47
N LYS A 127 -6.48 -14.55 4.96
CA LYS A 127 -6.76 -15.01 6.33
C LYS A 127 -6.22 -14.05 7.39
N ILE A 128 -5.05 -13.45 7.17
CA ILE A 128 -4.48 -12.46 8.10
C ILE A 128 -5.32 -11.19 8.08
N ILE A 129 -5.67 -10.68 6.90
CA ILE A 129 -6.50 -9.47 6.75
C ILE A 129 -7.88 -9.68 7.38
N ASP A 130 -8.50 -10.84 7.18
CA ASP A 130 -9.79 -11.18 7.80
C ASP A 130 -9.74 -11.14 9.32
N LYS A 131 -8.62 -11.58 9.92
CA LYS A 131 -8.43 -11.46 11.38
C LYS A 131 -8.26 -10.01 11.82
N LEU A 132 -7.63 -9.16 11.02
CA LEU A 132 -7.44 -7.74 11.33
C LEU A 132 -8.78 -6.99 11.28
N ILE A 133 -9.58 -7.23 10.25
CA ILE A 133 -10.93 -6.63 10.10
C ILE A 133 -11.80 -7.01 11.31
N ARG A 134 -11.89 -8.31 11.65
CA ARG A 134 -12.70 -8.80 12.80
C ARG A 134 -12.23 -8.27 14.17
N ARG A 135 -10.96 -7.88 14.30
CA ARG A 135 -10.43 -7.29 15.54
C ARG A 135 -10.71 -5.80 15.67
N GLY A 136 -10.98 -5.11 14.57
CA GLY A 136 -11.36 -3.69 14.57
C GLY A 136 -12.83 -3.44 14.92
N GLU A 137 -13.67 -4.49 14.92
CA GLU A 137 -15.10 -4.44 15.27
C GLU A 137 -15.38 -4.65 16.77
N GLY A 138 -14.34 -4.70 17.62
CA GLY A 138 -14.41 -5.00 19.06
C GLY A 138 -14.06 -3.84 19.97
#